data_AF-A0A0N9HPV9-F1
#
_entry.id   AF-A0A0N9HPV9-F1
#
_cell.length_a   1.000
_cell.length_b   1.000
_cell.length_c   1.000
_cell.angle_alpha   90.00
_cell.angle_beta   90.00
_cell.angle_gamma   90.00
#
_symmetry.space_group_name_H-M   'P 1'
#
loop_
_entity.id
_entity.type
_entity.pdbx_description
1 polymer ?
#
loop_
_entity_poly.entity_id
_entity_poly.type
_entity_poly.pdbx_seq_one_letter_code
_entity_poly.pdbx_strand_id
1 'polypeptide(L)'
;MDDDFDLLRHARAGARELVTVARQGNTAGVFDVLRKLTGSSDIVGLDTRLIVGQLVCASAQMMLLRVGSQPQDVTYAVDLRDDDEFAVPIDELEPPLRATVRALLAQLNGRPDEADFQLDLALCEQTVPTTLDVVVHSLLWTIGLLEWCEAEQQSPPAWLATDISRN
;
A
#
# COMPACT_ATOMS: atom_id res chain seq x y z
N MET A 1 25.13 -0.55 2.83
CA MET A 1 24.46 -1.17 1.67
C MET A 1 23.65 -2.36 2.13
N ASP A 2 24.22 -3.24 2.98
CA ASP A 2 23.49 -4.36 3.58
C ASP A 2 22.32 -3.93 4.49
N ASP A 3 22.48 -2.85 5.26
CA ASP A 3 21.43 -2.35 6.17
C ASP A 3 20.12 -1.95 5.45
N ASP A 4 20.21 -1.39 4.24
CA ASP A 4 19.05 -0.93 3.47
C ASP A 4 18.24 -2.12 2.90
N PHE A 5 18.93 -3.16 2.46
CA PHE A 5 18.28 -4.41 2.03
C PHE A 5 17.57 -5.11 3.18
N ASP A 6 18.17 -5.09 4.38
CA ASP A 6 17.55 -5.68 5.56
C ASP A 6 16.34 -4.86 6.01
N LEU A 7 16.38 -3.52 5.99
CA LEU A 7 15.22 -2.67 6.28
C LEU A 7 14.05 -2.95 5.32
N LEU A 8 14.32 -3.02 4.02
CA LEU A 8 13.30 -3.33 3.01
C LEU A 8 12.72 -4.74 3.20
N ARG A 9 13.54 -5.72 3.60
CA ARG A 9 13.07 -7.08 3.89
C ARG A 9 12.15 -7.10 5.10
N HIS A 10 12.50 -6.38 6.17
CA HIS A 10 11.65 -6.24 7.35
C HIS A 10 10.33 -5.54 7.01
N ALA A 11 10.36 -4.47 6.23
CA ALA A 11 9.17 -3.77 5.77
C ALA A 11 8.23 -4.69 4.94
N ARG A 12 8.78 -5.48 4.01
CA ARG A 12 8.00 -6.47 3.24
C ARG A 12 7.40 -7.56 4.11
N ALA A 13 8.16 -8.07 5.09
CA ALA A 13 7.67 -9.06 6.03
C ALA A 13 6.51 -8.49 6.87
N GLY A 14 6.64 -7.25 7.34
CA GLY A 14 5.60 -6.55 8.09
C GLY A 14 4.35 -6.29 7.25
N ALA A 15 4.50 -5.80 6.02
CA ALA A 15 3.39 -5.60 5.07
C ALA A 15 2.64 -6.92 4.82
N ARG A 16 3.35 -8.04 4.63
CA ARG A 16 2.74 -9.36 4.45
C ARG A 16 1.98 -9.84 5.70
N GLU A 17 2.54 -9.63 6.90
CA GLU A 17 1.87 -9.97 8.17
C GLU A 17 0.56 -9.17 8.32
N LEU A 18 0.59 -7.86 8.01
CA LEU A 18 -0.61 -7.01 8.02
C LEU A 18 -1.68 -7.49 7.04
N VAL A 19 -1.31 -7.79 5.78
CA VAL A 19 -2.24 -8.34 4.79
C VAL A 19 -2.86 -9.65 5.28
N THR A 20 -2.06 -10.54 5.85
CA THR A 20 -2.53 -11.84 6.36
C THR A 20 -3.57 -11.66 7.46
N VAL A 21 -3.28 -10.81 8.44
CA VAL A 21 -4.18 -10.54 9.58
C VAL A 21 -5.45 -9.83 9.14
N ALA A 22 -5.34 -8.84 8.23
CA ALA A 22 -6.49 -8.12 7.70
C ALA A 22 -7.43 -9.05 6.89
N ARG A 23 -6.90 -9.95 6.06
CA ARG A 23 -7.69 -10.95 5.32
C ARG A 23 -8.46 -11.93 6.21
N GLN A 24 -8.01 -12.14 7.45
CA GLN A 24 -8.71 -12.97 8.43
C GLN A 24 -9.86 -12.23 9.13
N GLY A 25 -10.12 -10.97 8.76
CA GLY A 25 -11.13 -10.12 9.41
C GLY A 25 -10.72 -9.67 10.82
N ASN A 26 -9.45 -9.83 11.20
CA ASN A 26 -8.96 -9.50 12.53
C ASN A 26 -8.45 -8.05 12.59
N THR A 27 -9.37 -7.09 12.63
CA THR A 27 -9.04 -5.65 12.69
C THR A 27 -8.23 -5.27 13.94
N ALA A 28 -8.50 -5.92 15.08
CA ALA A 28 -7.72 -5.70 16.31
C ALA A 28 -6.26 -6.17 16.13
N GLY A 29 -6.06 -7.29 15.43
CA GLY A 29 -4.74 -7.81 15.11
C GLY A 29 -3.92 -6.88 14.21
N VAL A 30 -4.54 -6.10 13.33
CA VAL A 30 -3.82 -5.13 12.48
C VAL A 30 -3.08 -4.11 13.35
N PHE A 31 -3.74 -3.58 14.38
CA PHE A 31 -3.10 -2.67 15.33
C PHE A 31 -1.98 -3.33 16.13
N ASP A 32 -2.17 -4.57 16.57
CA ASP A 32 -1.16 -5.29 17.34
C ASP A 32 0.10 -5.58 16.50
N VAL A 33 -0.08 -5.92 15.23
CA VAL A 33 1.02 -6.10 14.28
C VAL A 33 1.75 -4.77 14.05
N LEU A 34 1.04 -3.66 13.83
CA LEU A 34 1.68 -2.35 13.68
C LEU A 34 2.51 -1.95 14.91
N ARG A 35 1.97 -2.18 16.11
CA ARG A 35 2.68 -1.89 17.37
C ARG A 35 3.93 -2.74 17.54
N LYS A 36 3.85 -4.02 17.18
CA LYS A 36 4.98 -4.95 17.22
C LYS A 36 6.06 -4.58 16.22
N LEU A 37 5.69 -4.21 14.99
CA LEU A 37 6.62 -3.89 13.91
C LEU A 37 7.36 -2.57 14.16
N THR A 38 6.71 -1.60 14.79
CA THR A 38 7.30 -0.29 15.09
C THR A 38 8.05 -0.26 16.42
N GLY A 39 7.99 -1.34 17.21
CA GLY A 39 8.63 -1.43 18.53
C GLY A 39 8.13 -0.38 19.54
N SER A 40 7.04 0.34 19.23
CA SER A 40 6.51 1.46 19.99
C SER A 40 4.98 1.40 20.04
N SER A 41 4.39 1.96 21.09
CA SER A 41 2.94 2.18 21.17
C SER A 41 2.41 3.09 20.06
N ASP A 42 3.28 3.91 19.48
CA ASP A 42 2.85 5.08 18.73
C ASP A 42 2.71 4.80 17.22
N ILE A 43 3.06 3.60 16.74
CA ILE A 43 2.95 3.11 15.34
C ILE A 43 3.47 4.05 14.24
N VAL A 44 4.16 5.12 14.60
CA VAL A 44 4.64 6.19 13.73
C VAL A 44 6.13 6.02 13.47
N GLY A 45 6.61 6.59 12.37
CA GLY A 45 8.04 6.63 12.03
C GLY A 45 8.42 5.84 10.80
N LEU A 46 9.73 5.63 10.64
CA LEU A 46 10.34 5.13 9.41
C LEU A 46 9.86 3.72 9.03
N ASP A 47 9.68 2.82 9.99
CA ASP A 47 9.24 1.46 9.71
C ASP A 47 7.84 1.43 9.08
N THR A 48 6.90 2.20 9.63
CA THR A 48 5.54 2.32 9.07
C THR A 48 5.57 2.96 7.68
N ARG A 49 6.39 3.98 7.50
CA ARG A 49 6.60 4.64 6.21
C ARG A 49 7.11 3.66 5.14
N LEU A 50 8.06 2.80 5.50
CA LEU A 50 8.59 1.77 4.59
C LEU A 50 7.53 0.70 4.29
N ILE A 51 6.77 0.26 5.31
CA ILE A 51 5.66 -0.71 5.14
C ILE A 51 4.61 -0.18 4.17
N VAL A 52 4.12 1.05 4.38
CA VAL A 52 3.16 1.71 3.49
C VAL A 52 3.73 1.82 2.07
N GLY A 53 5.00 2.20 1.93
CA GLY A 53 5.68 2.24 0.64
C GLY A 53 5.68 0.89 -0.08
N GLN A 54 5.92 -0.22 0.63
CA GLN A 54 5.85 -1.56 0.05
C GLN A 54 4.42 -1.94 -0.37
N LEU A 55 3.39 -1.56 0.40
CA LEU A 55 1.99 -1.78 0.04
C LEU A 55 1.61 -1.00 -1.22
N VAL A 56 1.94 0.30 -1.28
CA VAL A 56 1.69 1.15 -2.46
C VAL A 56 2.40 0.62 -3.70
N CYS A 57 3.67 0.22 -3.56
CA CYS A 57 4.44 -0.36 -4.66
C CYS A 57 3.82 -1.68 -5.16
N ALA A 58 3.41 -2.55 -4.26
CA ALA A 58 2.71 -3.80 -4.63
C ALA A 58 1.38 -3.53 -5.33
N SER A 59 0.59 -2.59 -4.81
CA SER A 59 -0.68 -2.19 -5.42
C SER A 59 -0.46 -1.67 -6.85
N ALA A 60 0.54 -0.80 -7.06
CA ALA A 60 0.90 -0.33 -8.40
C ALA A 60 1.28 -1.48 -9.34
N GLN A 61 2.11 -2.43 -8.88
CA GLN A 61 2.50 -3.60 -9.67
C GLN A 61 1.28 -4.44 -10.09
N MET A 62 0.35 -4.72 -9.17
CA MET A 62 -0.85 -5.49 -9.48
C MET A 62 -1.83 -4.73 -10.39
N MET A 63 -1.93 -3.41 -10.26
CA MET A 63 -2.70 -2.57 -11.18
C MET A 63 -2.11 -2.60 -12.60
N LEU A 64 -0.78 -2.53 -12.74
CA LEU A 64 -0.11 -2.64 -14.03
C LEU A 64 -0.32 -4.03 -14.67
N LEU A 65 -0.30 -5.10 -13.87
CA LEU A 65 -0.67 -6.44 -14.32
C LEU A 65 -2.11 -6.47 -14.88
N ARG A 66 -3.05 -5.84 -14.16
CA ARG A 66 -4.46 -5.74 -14.58
C ARG A 66 -4.66 -4.98 -15.88
N VAL A 67 -3.90 -3.91 -16.08
CA VAL A 67 -3.95 -3.10 -17.30
C VAL A 67 -3.32 -3.83 -18.49
N GLY A 68 -2.33 -4.69 -18.24
CA GLY A 68 -1.61 -5.43 -19.28
C GLY A 68 -0.71 -4.53 -20.14
N SER A 69 -0.39 -4.98 -21.35
CA SER A 69 0.50 -4.26 -22.27
C SER A 69 -0.09 -2.94 -22.72
N GLN A 70 0.63 -1.84 -22.50
CA GLN A 70 0.27 -0.50 -22.94
C GLN A 70 1.34 0.11 -23.85
N PRO A 71 0.98 1.15 -24.64
CA PRO A 71 1.96 1.99 -25.31
C PRO A 71 2.94 2.63 -24.32
N GLN A 72 4.16 2.96 -24.78
CA GLN A 72 5.20 3.54 -23.92
C GLN A 72 4.82 4.90 -23.30
N ASP A 73 3.93 5.65 -23.95
CA ASP A 73 3.56 7.02 -23.54
C ASP A 73 2.20 7.09 -22.80
N VAL A 74 1.74 5.98 -22.22
CA VAL A 74 0.49 5.98 -21.45
C VAL A 74 0.66 6.79 -20.16
N THR A 75 -0.35 7.58 -19.82
CA THR A 75 -0.44 8.27 -18.52
C THR A 75 -1.58 7.66 -17.73
N TYR A 76 -1.29 7.27 -16.49
CA TYR A 76 -2.28 6.73 -15.56
C TYR A 76 -2.89 7.86 -14.74
N ALA A 77 -4.22 7.89 -14.68
CA ALA A 77 -5.01 8.79 -13.84
C ALA A 77 -5.89 7.97 -12.90
N VAL A 78 -6.40 8.62 -11.85
CA VAL A 78 -7.32 8.00 -10.89
C VAL A 78 -8.74 8.50 -11.13
N ASP A 79 -9.70 7.58 -11.11
CA ASP A 79 -11.13 7.87 -10.97
C ASP A 79 -11.53 7.45 -9.56
N LEU A 80 -11.83 8.41 -8.69
CA LEU A 80 -12.22 8.17 -7.31
C LEU A 80 -13.73 8.30 -7.21
N ARG A 81 -14.37 7.38 -6.48
CA ARG A 81 -15.81 7.40 -6.26
C ARG A 81 -16.14 7.19 -4.79
N ASP A 82 -17.23 7.79 -4.35
CA ASP A 82 -17.81 7.52 -3.03
C ASP A 82 -18.70 6.25 -3.06
N ASP A 83 -19.33 5.97 -1.92
CA ASP A 83 -20.19 4.79 -1.75
C ASP A 83 -21.46 4.82 -2.62
N ASP A 84 -21.86 6.00 -3.11
CA ASP A 84 -23.00 6.22 -4.01
C ASP A 84 -22.55 6.26 -5.50
N GLU A 85 -21.30 5.88 -5.78
CA GLU A 85 -20.63 5.90 -7.09
C GLU A 85 -20.43 7.30 -7.71
N PHE A 86 -20.56 8.38 -6.93
CA PHE A 86 -20.30 9.72 -7.42
C PHE A 86 -18.80 10.00 -7.49
N ALA A 87 -18.38 10.66 -8.58
CA ALA A 87 -16.99 11.03 -8.77
C ALA A 87 -16.54 12.04 -7.71
N VAL A 88 -15.46 11.73 -7.00
CA VAL A 88 -14.86 12.57 -5.97
C VAL A 88 -13.55 13.18 -6.50
N PRO A 89 -13.40 14.50 -6.53
CA PRO A 89 -12.12 15.12 -6.87
C PRO A 89 -11.04 14.73 -5.87
N ILE A 90 -9.84 14.37 -6.36
CA ILE A 90 -8.71 14.01 -5.50
C ILE A 90 -8.36 15.11 -4.48
N ASP A 91 -8.60 16.38 -4.82
CA ASP A 91 -8.33 17.52 -3.93
C ASP A 91 -9.31 17.64 -2.76
N GLU A 92 -10.46 16.98 -2.82
CA GLU A 92 -11.44 16.92 -1.72
C GLU A 92 -11.11 15.82 -0.70
N LEU A 93 -10.19 14.92 -1.01
CA LEU A 93 -9.70 13.94 -0.04
C LEU A 93 -8.97 14.61 1.12
N GLU A 94 -9.07 14.02 2.31
CA GLU A 94 -8.25 14.42 3.46
C GLU A 94 -6.76 14.40 3.11
N PRO A 95 -5.95 15.37 3.61
CA PRO A 95 -4.57 15.55 3.16
C PRO A 95 -3.69 14.27 3.16
N PRO A 96 -3.74 13.41 4.21
CA PRO A 96 -2.93 12.18 4.25
C PRO A 96 -3.31 11.18 3.15
N LEU A 97 -4.61 10.96 2.96
CA LEU A 97 -5.12 10.04 1.95
C LEU A 97 -4.86 10.58 0.54
N ARG A 98 -5.05 11.88 0.32
CA ARG A 98 -4.70 12.56 -0.94
C ARG A 98 -3.25 12.33 -1.33
N ALA A 99 -2.33 12.48 -0.37
CA ALA A 99 -0.91 12.24 -0.59
C ALA A 99 -0.63 10.75 -0.88
N THR A 100 -1.31 9.83 -0.21
CA THR A 100 -1.17 8.39 -0.47
C THR A 100 -1.65 8.00 -1.88
N VAL A 101 -2.77 8.54 -2.35
CA VAL A 101 -3.25 8.36 -3.73
C VAL A 101 -2.25 8.94 -4.74
N ARG A 102 -1.68 10.12 -4.46
CA ARG A 102 -0.64 10.71 -5.32
C ARG A 102 0.64 9.87 -5.34
N ALA A 103 1.01 9.23 -4.23
CA ALA A 103 2.12 8.30 -4.21
C ALA A 103 1.87 7.08 -5.12
N LEU A 104 0.66 6.52 -5.07
CA LEU A 104 0.27 5.43 -5.95
C LEU A 104 0.31 5.83 -7.43
N LEU A 105 -0.24 7.00 -7.77
CA LEU A 105 -0.18 7.54 -9.14
C LEU A 105 1.26 7.78 -9.61
N ALA A 106 2.13 8.29 -8.74
CA ALA A 106 3.52 8.48 -9.06
C ALA A 106 4.22 7.13 -9.34
N GLN A 107 3.94 6.08 -8.55
CA GLN A 107 4.44 4.73 -8.84
C GLN A 107 3.94 4.21 -10.20
N LEU A 108 2.64 4.32 -10.47
CA LEU A 108 2.04 3.89 -11.75
C LEU A 108 2.65 4.59 -12.96
N ASN A 109 3.02 5.87 -12.82
CA ASN A 109 3.61 6.68 -13.87
C ASN A 109 5.16 6.67 -13.86
N GLY A 110 5.79 5.75 -13.12
CA GLY A 110 7.25 5.58 -13.14
C GLY A 110 8.04 6.73 -12.50
N ARG A 111 7.47 7.39 -11.50
CA ARG A 111 8.07 8.54 -10.77
C ARG A 111 8.34 8.17 -9.30
N PRO A 112 9.34 7.32 -9.00
CA PRO A 112 9.57 6.82 -7.65
C PRO A 112 9.93 7.93 -6.65
N ASP A 113 10.74 8.93 -7.05
CA ASP A 113 11.11 10.05 -6.18
C ASP A 113 9.88 10.88 -5.76
N GLU A 114 8.92 11.06 -6.68
CA GLU A 114 7.66 11.75 -6.39
C GLU A 114 6.77 10.88 -5.48
N ALA A 115 6.78 9.56 -5.66
CA ALA A 115 6.06 8.65 -4.77
C ALA A 115 6.59 8.72 -3.33
N ASP A 116 7.92 8.74 -3.16
CA ASP A 116 8.53 8.87 -1.84
C ASP A 116 8.19 10.21 -1.20
N PHE A 117 8.30 11.32 -1.94
CA PHE A 117 7.91 12.63 -1.42
C PHE A 117 6.44 12.65 -0.95
N GLN A 118 5.53 12.05 -1.70
CA GLN A 118 4.11 12.02 -1.33
C GLN A 118 3.86 11.14 -0.10
N LEU A 119 4.58 10.05 0.07
CA LEU A 119 4.47 9.23 1.28
C LEU A 119 5.04 9.94 2.53
N ASP A 120 6.08 10.76 2.37
CA ASP A 120 6.58 11.61 3.45
C ASP A 120 5.52 12.64 3.86
N LEU A 121 4.82 13.24 2.90
CA LEU A 121 3.70 14.14 3.17
C LEU A 121 2.54 13.42 3.86
N ALA A 122 2.16 12.23 3.39
CA ALA A 122 1.06 11.45 3.94
C ALA A 122 1.25 11.13 5.43
N LEU A 123 2.49 10.92 5.85
CA LEU A 123 2.85 10.51 7.21
C LEU A 123 3.53 11.64 8.02
N CYS A 124 3.52 12.87 7.51
CA CYS A 124 4.27 14.01 8.07
C CYS A 124 3.82 14.37 9.50
N GLU A 125 2.51 14.35 9.76
CA GLU A 125 1.96 14.72 11.08
C GLU A 125 2.31 13.72 12.19
N GLN A 126 2.68 12.49 11.82
CA GLN A 126 3.08 11.42 12.75
C GLN A 126 2.09 11.23 13.92
N THR A 127 0.79 11.39 13.66
CA THR A 127 -0.25 11.04 14.63
C THR A 127 -0.72 9.61 14.39
N VAL A 128 -1.12 8.91 15.46
CA VAL A 128 -1.66 7.55 15.38
C VAL A 128 -2.89 7.47 14.45
N PRO A 129 -3.91 8.35 14.55
CA PRO A 129 -5.08 8.27 13.68
C PRO A 129 -4.74 8.46 12.20
N THR A 130 -3.99 9.51 11.86
CA THR A 130 -3.56 9.79 10.48
C THR A 130 -2.75 8.64 9.89
N THR A 131 -1.81 8.10 10.67
CA THR A 131 -0.97 6.97 10.25
C THR A 131 -1.80 5.72 10.00
N LEU A 132 -2.75 5.44 10.89
CA LEU A 132 -3.65 4.31 10.74
C LEU A 132 -4.52 4.44 9.49
N ASP A 133 -5.08 5.61 9.21
CA ASP A 133 -5.90 5.83 8.03
C ASP A 133 -5.13 5.52 6.75
N VAL A 134 -3.88 5.99 6.64
CA VAL A 134 -2.99 5.70 5.50
C VAL A 134 -2.71 4.20 5.38
N VAL A 135 -2.40 3.53 6.50
CA VAL A 135 -2.13 2.09 6.51
C VAL A 135 -3.37 1.29 6.09
N VAL A 136 -4.53 1.60 6.66
CA VAL A 136 -5.79 0.88 6.39
C VAL A 136 -6.17 1.01 4.92
N HIS A 137 -6.16 2.22 4.35
CA HIS A 137 -6.49 2.39 2.93
C HIS A 137 -5.49 1.66 2.03
N SER A 138 -4.19 1.74 2.33
CA SER A 138 -3.17 1.01 1.59
C SER A 138 -3.39 -0.50 1.65
N LEU A 139 -3.73 -1.03 2.83
CA LEU A 139 -4.04 -2.45 3.02
C LEU A 139 -5.29 -2.88 2.26
N LEU A 140 -6.37 -2.11 2.33
CA LEU A 140 -7.62 -2.41 1.64
C LEU A 140 -7.43 -2.48 0.12
N TRP A 141 -6.69 -1.53 -0.46
CA TRP A 141 -6.34 -1.57 -1.88
C TRP A 141 -5.48 -2.79 -2.23
N THR A 142 -4.45 -3.08 -1.43
CA THR A 142 -3.59 -4.25 -1.66
C THR A 142 -4.40 -5.55 -1.59
N ILE A 143 -5.32 -5.69 -0.63
CA ILE A 143 -6.17 -6.88 -0.48
C ILE A 143 -7.11 -7.03 -1.67
N GLY A 144 -7.82 -5.97 -2.06
CA GLY A 144 -8.72 -6.04 -3.22
C GLY A 144 -7.99 -6.39 -4.52
N LEU A 145 -6.75 -5.92 -4.69
CA LEU A 145 -5.91 -6.28 -5.83
C LEU A 145 -5.38 -7.71 -5.75
N LEU A 146 -5.07 -8.21 -4.56
CA LEU A 146 -4.69 -9.62 -4.36
C LEU A 146 -5.86 -10.56 -4.69
N GLU A 147 -7.07 -10.24 -4.22
CA GLU A 147 -8.28 -10.99 -4.54
C GLU A 147 -8.56 -11.00 -6.04
N TRP A 148 -8.34 -9.86 -6.71
CA TRP A 148 -8.38 -9.80 -8.17
C TRP A 148 -7.32 -10.69 -8.83
N CYS A 149 -6.07 -10.67 -8.37
CA CYS A 149 -5.02 -11.55 -8.90
C CYS A 149 -5.39 -13.03 -8.74
N GLU A 150 -5.93 -13.42 -7.59
CA GLU A 150 -6.41 -14.79 -7.32
C GLU A 150 -7.54 -15.19 -8.28
N ALA A 151 -8.53 -14.32 -8.48
CA ALA A 151 -9.66 -14.56 -9.37
C ALA A 151 -9.24 -14.71 -10.85
N GLU A 152 -8.28 -13.89 -11.29
CA GLU A 152 -7.79 -13.87 -12.69
C GLU A 152 -6.54 -14.75 -12.91
N GLN A 153 -6.17 -15.58 -11.93
CA GLN A 153 -4.99 -16.46 -11.96
C GLN A 153 -3.68 -15.71 -12.31
N GLN A 154 -3.59 -14.44 -11.91
CA GLN A 154 -2.39 -13.63 -12.04
C GLN A 154 -1.47 -13.84 -10.84
N SER A 155 -0.16 -13.73 -11.07
CA SER A 155 0.82 -13.83 -9.98
C SER A 155 1.04 -12.44 -9.35
N PRO A 156 0.66 -12.22 -8.08
CA PRO A 156 1.02 -10.99 -7.38
C PRO A 156 2.54 -10.94 -7.13
N PRO A 157 3.07 -9.83 -6.59
CA PRO A 157 4.49 -9.74 -6.24
C PRO A 157 4.92 -10.94 -5.36
N ALA A 158 6.03 -11.59 -5.72
CA ALA A 158 6.43 -12.87 -5.12
C ALA A 158 6.61 -12.83 -3.59
N TRP A 159 6.94 -11.68 -3.02
CA TRP A 159 7.08 -11.51 -1.58
C TRP A 159 5.72 -11.41 -0.85
N LEU A 160 4.65 -11.03 -1.56
CA LEU A 160 3.26 -11.03 -1.05
C LEU A 160 2.55 -12.35 -1.29
N ALA A 161 2.94 -13.08 -2.34
CA ALA A 161 2.44 -14.42 -2.57
C ALA A 161 2.76 -15.28 -1.33
N THR A 162 1.75 -15.55 -0.51
CA THR A 162 1.82 -16.69 0.41
C THR A 162 1.96 -17.92 -0.46
N ASP A 163 3.03 -18.67 -0.24
CA ASP A 163 3.35 -19.93 -0.91
C ASP A 163 2.07 -20.65 -1.32
N ILE A 164 1.74 -20.61 -2.62
CA ILE A 164 0.68 -21.45 -3.21
C ILE A 164 1.28 -22.85 -3.35
N SER A 165 1.70 -23.41 -2.22
CA SER A 165 2.36 -24.70 -2.12
C SER A 165 1.36 -25.72 -1.59
N ARG A 166 0.73 -26.40 -2.56
CA ARG A 166 0.18 -27.77 -2.53
C ARG A 166 -1.21 -27.96 -1.91
N ASN A 167 -2.20 -28.11 -2.80
CA ASN A 167 -2.98 -29.34 -2.82
C ASN A 167 -3.22 -29.79 -4.26
#